data_AF-A0A2M7PJX2-F1
#
_entry.id   AF-A0A2M7PJX2-F1
#
_cell.length_a   1.000
_cell.length_b   1.000
_cell.length_c   1.000
_cell.angle_alpha   90.00
_cell.angle_beta   90.00
_cell.angle_gamma   90.00
#
_symmetry.space_group_name_H-M   'P 1'
#
loop_
_entity.id
_entity.type
_entity.pdbx_description
1 polymer ?
#
loop_
_entity_poly.entity_id
_entity_poly.type
_entity_poly.pdbx_seq_one_letter_code
_entity_poly.pdbx_strand_id
1 'polypeptide(L)'
;NLDGQLSMNLKCDPEEAIDLRERYSYVLPGYHMNKALWNTVMIDEMTPEQLLIKWIDDSYALVIEKLPKKDREALARLSEN
;
A
#
# COMPACT_ATOMS: atom_id res chain seq x y z
N ASN A 1 -2.95 17.84 13.51
CA ASN A 1 -1.51 18.10 13.32
C ASN A 1 -0.96 17.12 12.33
N LEU A 2 -0.45 17.63 11.21
CA LEU A 2 0.26 16.87 10.18
C LEU A 2 1.77 17.11 10.33
N ASP A 3 2.22 17.39 11.55
CA ASP A 3 3.56 17.90 11.86
C ASP A 3 4.65 16.79 11.79
N GLY A 4 4.26 15.56 11.45
CA GLY A 4 5.15 14.43 11.24
C GLY A 4 5.46 14.22 9.77
N GLN A 5 6.55 13.51 9.49
CA GLN A 5 6.91 13.13 8.12
C GLN A 5 5.77 12.34 7.47
N LEU A 6 5.31 12.80 6.30
CA LEU A 6 4.21 12.16 5.59
C LEU A 6 4.62 10.75 5.17
N SER A 7 3.81 9.77 5.54
CA SER A 7 4.03 8.37 5.20
C SER A 7 2.72 7.61 5.15
N MET A 8 2.71 6.48 4.44
CA MET A 8 1.56 5.60 4.35
C MET A 8 1.96 4.12 4.44
N ASN A 9 1.08 3.30 4.99
CA ASN A 9 1.25 1.85 5.00
C ASN A 9 0.53 1.25 3.80
N LEU A 10 1.26 0.51 2.97
CA LEU A 10 0.74 -0.20 1.80
C LEU A 10 0.94 -1.70 1.97
N LYS A 11 -0.11 -2.46 1.65
CA LYS A 11 -0.05 -3.92 1.63
C LYS A 11 0.66 -4.36 0.36
N CYS A 12 1.54 -5.34 0.49
CA CYS A 12 2.32 -5.88 -0.62
C CYS A 12 2.31 -7.41 -0.56
N ASP A 13 2.57 -8.04 -1.70
CA ASP A 13 3.01 -9.43 -1.72
C ASP A 13 4.35 -9.55 -0.94
N PRO A 14 4.60 -10.65 -0.20
CA PRO A 14 5.84 -10.80 0.57
C PRO A 14 7.13 -10.67 -0.23
N GLU A 15 7.18 -11.17 -1.47
CA GLU A 15 8.40 -11.11 -2.29
C GLU A 15 8.60 -9.68 -2.81
N GLU A 16 7.53 -9.03 -3.28
CA GLU A 16 7.55 -7.63 -3.70
C GLU A 16 7.91 -6.70 -2.54
N ALA A 17 7.42 -6.98 -1.32
CA ALA A 17 7.74 -6.18 -0.15
C ALA A 17 9.24 -6.12 0.13
N ILE A 18 9.97 -7.20 -0.15
CA ILE A 18 11.43 -7.28 0.00
C ILE A 18 12.11 -6.51 -1.13
N ASP A 19 11.74 -6.76 -2.40
CA ASP A 19 12.32 -6.09 -3.57
C ASP A 19 12.19 -4.56 -3.47
N LEU A 20 11.02 -4.06 -3.06
CA LEU A 20 10.78 -2.62 -2.92
C LEU A 20 11.66 -1.98 -1.85
N ARG A 21 11.93 -2.67 -0.72
CA ARG A 21 12.81 -2.17 0.35
C ARG A 21 14.27 -2.16 -0.07
N GLU A 22 14.68 -3.10 -0.91
CA GLU A 22 16.05 -3.14 -1.45
C GLU A 22 16.28 -2.05 -2.49
N ARG A 23 15.24 -1.72 -3.28
CA ARG A 23 15.34 -0.78 -4.41
C ARG A 23 15.14 0.68 -4.02
N TYR A 24 14.31 0.95 -3.02
CA TYR A 24 13.88 2.31 -2.67
C TYR A 24 14.15 2.60 -1.20
N SER A 25 15.06 3.54 -0.93
CA SER A 25 15.44 3.93 0.44
C SER A 25 14.29 4.52 1.26
N TYR A 26 13.25 5.03 0.59
CA TYR A 26 12.03 5.57 1.19
C TYR A 26 10.94 4.51 1.43
N VAL A 27 11.22 3.23 1.17
CA VAL A 27 10.32 2.10 1.46
C VAL A 27 10.88 1.31 2.65
N LEU A 28 10.16 1.33 3.77
CA LEU A 28 10.56 0.75 5.04
C LEU A 28 9.66 -0.43 5.43
N PRO A 29 10.10 -1.32 6.35
CA PRO A 29 9.20 -2.31 6.95
C PRO A 29 7.99 -1.66 7.61
N GLY A 30 6.80 -2.24 7.40
CA GLY A 30 5.54 -1.68 7.90
C GLY A 30 5.54 -1.31 9.39
N TYR A 31 5.32 -0.03 9.67
CA TYR A 31 5.17 0.54 11.01
C TYR A 31 3.87 0.06 11.65
N HIS A 32 3.96 -0.55 12.84
CA HIS A 32 2.87 -1.23 13.57
C HIS A 32 2.11 -2.31 12.79
N MET A 33 2.59 -2.72 11.61
CA MET A 33 1.97 -3.73 10.76
C MET A 33 2.82 -5.00 10.68
N ASN A 34 2.25 -6.05 10.07
CA ASN A 34 3.01 -7.25 9.73
C ASN A 34 4.03 -6.94 8.63
N LYS A 35 5.31 -6.89 9.00
CA LYS A 35 6.43 -6.52 8.11
C LYS A 35 6.68 -7.52 6.97
N ALA A 36 6.06 -8.70 6.99
CA ALA A 36 6.10 -9.59 5.83
C ALA A 36 5.10 -9.19 4.73
N LEU A 37 4.08 -8.39 5.06
CA LEU A 37 2.95 -8.09 4.16
C LEU A 37 2.73 -6.59 3.94
N TRP A 38 3.45 -5.74 4.66
CA TRP A 38 3.22 -4.30 4.67
C TRP A 38 4.52 -3.52 4.62
N ASN A 39 4.51 -2.46 3.83
CA ASN A 39 5.56 -1.45 3.74
C ASN A 39 5.06 -0.11 4.27
N THR A 40 5.94 0.65 4.90
CA THR A 40 5.74 2.09 5.14
C THR A 40 6.49 2.85 4.05
N VAL A 41 5.77 3.61 3.25
CA VAL A 41 6.36 4.46 2.21
C VAL A 41 6.42 5.89 2.73
N MET A 42 7.62 6.46 2.77
CA MET A 42 7.84 7.87 3.07
C MET A 42 7.53 8.69 1.80
N ILE A 43 6.79 9.79 1.98
CA ILE A 43 6.35 10.63 0.87
C ILE A 43 7.11 11.95 0.93
N ASP A 44 8.06 12.09 0.02
CA ASP A 44 8.85 13.29 -0.19
C ASP A 44 9.15 13.48 -1.68
N GLU A 45 10.01 14.45 -2.00
CA GLU A 45 10.40 14.81 -3.37
C GLU A 45 11.03 13.66 -4.17
N MET A 46 11.55 12.62 -3.48
CA MET A 46 12.19 11.47 -4.11
C MET A 46 11.19 10.39 -4.53
N THR A 47 9.92 10.50 -4.13
CA THR A 47 8.90 9.47 -4.34
C THR A 47 8.03 9.82 -5.56
N PRO A 48 8.19 9.15 -6.72
CA PRO A 48 7.43 9.47 -7.92
C PRO A 48 5.93 9.20 -7.72
N GLU A 49 5.10 10.18 -8.08
CA GLU A 49 3.64 10.11 -7.93
C GLU A 49 3.04 8.87 -8.62
N GLN A 50 3.52 8.53 -9.83
CA GLN A 50 3.02 7.36 -10.57
C GLN A 50 3.31 6.04 -9.84
N LEU A 51 4.44 5.95 -9.13
CA LEU A 51 4.75 4.76 -8.31
C LEU A 51 3.83 4.70 -7.08
N LEU A 52 3.54 5.85 -6.46
CA LEU A 52 2.58 5.90 -5.35
C LEU A 52 1.20 5.43 -5.78
N ILE A 53 0.68 5.96 -6.88
CA ILE A 53 -0.64 5.55 -7.42
C ILE A 53 -0.64 4.05 -7.68
N LYS A 54 0.38 3.53 -8.37
CA LYS A 54 0.50 2.10 -8.63
C LYS A 54 0.47 1.27 -7.34
N TRP A 55 1.29 1.61 -6.34
CA TRP A 55 1.35 0.84 -5.10
C TRP A 55 0.08 0.96 -4.25
N ILE A 56 -0.63 2.09 -4.34
CA ILE A 56 -1.95 2.25 -3.74
C ILE A 56 -2.94 1.28 -4.38
N ASP A 57 -2.97 1.21 -5.72
CA ASP A 57 -3.85 0.32 -6.47
C ASP A 57 -3.54 -1.16 -6.19
N ASP A 58 -2.26 -1.54 -6.19
CA ASP A 58 -1.81 -2.90 -5.88
C ASP A 58 -2.20 -3.29 -4.44
N SER A 59 -1.97 -2.40 -3.47
CA SER A 59 -2.35 -2.60 -2.07
C SER A 59 -3.87 -2.75 -1.93
N TYR A 60 -4.65 -1.90 -2.61
CA TYR A 60 -6.10 -1.98 -2.61
C TYR A 60 -6.58 -3.32 -3.16
N ALA A 61 -6.05 -3.76 -4.31
CA ALA A 61 -6.39 -5.05 -4.90
C ALA A 61 -6.12 -6.23 -3.95
N LEU A 62 -4.97 -6.24 -3.26
CA LEU A 62 -4.61 -7.26 -2.26
C LEU A 62 -5.50 -7.24 -1.01
N VAL A 63 -6.06 -6.08 -0.67
CA VAL A 63 -7.06 -5.98 0.40
C VAL A 63 -8.38 -6.56 -0.09
N ILE A 64 -8.87 -6.14 -1.26
CA ILE A 64 -10.12 -6.61 -1.86
C ILE A 64 -10.11 -8.12 -2.03
N GLU A 65 -9.03 -8.72 -2.52
CA GLU A 65 -8.94 -10.17 -2.73
C GLU A 65 -9.25 -10.97 -1.45
N LYS A 66 -8.81 -10.46 -0.28
CA LYS A 66 -8.98 -11.11 1.02
C LYS A 66 -10.32 -10.82 1.69
N LEU A 67 -11.14 -9.94 1.15
CA LEU A 67 -12.46 -9.66 1.70
C LEU A 67 -13.46 -10.80 1.42
N PRO A 68 -14.44 -11.03 2.32
CA PRO A 68 -15.57 -11.90 2.05
C PRO A 68 -16.29 -11.52 0.75
N LYS A 69 -16.85 -12.53 0.06
CA LYS A 69 -17.57 -12.33 -1.22
C LYS A 69 -18.65 -11.23 -1.13
N LYS A 70 -19.41 -11.20 -0.03
CA LYS A 70 -20.45 -10.19 0.24
C LYS A 70 -19.89 -8.76 0.19
N ASP A 71 -18.72 -8.53 0.77
CA ASP A 71 -18.13 -7.21 0.87
C ASP A 71 -17.52 -6.79 -0.48
N ARG A 72 -16.91 -7.72 -1.21
CA ARG A 72 -16.43 -7.48 -2.58
C ARG A 72 -17.57 -7.08 -3.53
N GLU A 73 -18.70 -7.79 -3.45
CA GLU A 73 -19.90 -7.47 -4.24
C GLU A 73 -20.49 -6.10 -3.86
N ALA A 74 -20.43 -5.72 -2.57
CA ALA A 74 -20.88 -4.41 -2.13
C ALA A 74 -20.01 -3.29 -2.71
N LEU A 75 -18.68 -3.48 -2.76
CA LEU A 75 -17.75 -2.52 -3.35
C LEU A 75 -17.91 -2.42 -4.88
N ALA A 76 -18.12 -3.54 -5.57
CA ALA A 76 -18.36 -3.53 -7.01
C ALA A 76 -19.59 -2.68 -7.41
N ARG A 77 -20.67 -2.76 -6.62
CA ARG A 77 -21.88 -1.92 -6.85
C ARG A 77 -21.64 -0.43 -6.60
N LEU A 78 -20.68 -0.07 -5.74
CA LEU A 78 -20.35 1.34 -5.46
C LEU A 78 -19.56 1.98 -6.61
N SER A 79 -18.72 1.20 -7.31
CA SER A 79 -17.95 1.69 -8.46
C SER A 79 -18.75 1.85 -9.76
N GLU A 80 -19.99 1.36 -9.79
CA GLU A 80 -20.89 1.43 -10.96
C GLU A 80 -21.80 2.68 -10.95
N ASN A 81 -21.72 3.53 -9.93
CA ASN A 81 -22.47 4.80 -9.79
C ASN A 81 -21.55 6.01 -9.93
#